data_AF-A0A2U0A5Z8-F1
#
_entry.id   AF-A0A2U0A5Z8-F1
#
_cell.length_a   1.000
_cell.length_b   1.000
_cell.length_c   1.000
_cell.angle_alpha   90.00
_cell.angle_beta   90.00
_cell.angle_gamma   90.00
#
_symmetry.space_group_name_H-M   'P 1'
#
loop_
_entity.id
_entity.type
_entity.pdbx_description
1 polymer ?
#
loop_
_entity_poly.entity_id
_entity_poly.type
_entity_poly.pdbx_seq_one_letter_code
_entity_poly.pdbx_strand_id
1 'polypeptide(L)' 'MRGDTHSLRPFKNPSYIDYLVGWRYLVNKHYRMRVHNRWADQPWFISGSEILVGIGTVLLSTGLGAILLFVIWDVWFK' A
#
# COMPACT_ATOMS: atom_id res chain seq x y z
N MET A 1 29.32 -28.77 12.38
CA MET A 1 28.77 -27.97 11.27
C MET A 1 27.28 -28.21 11.26
N ARG A 2 26.46 -27.23 11.65
CA ARG A 2 25.00 -27.37 11.79
C ARG A 2 24.38 -26.24 10.98
N GLY A 3 24.14 -26.53 9.70
CA GLY A 3 23.67 -25.56 8.73
C GLY A 3 22.50 -26.18 7.99
N ASP A 4 21.34 -26.23 8.63
CA ASP A 4 20.11 -26.72 8.01
C ASP A 4 19.04 -25.66 8.20
N THR A 5 19.17 -24.64 7.34
CA THR A 5 18.08 -23.96 6.64
C THR A 5 16.82 -23.71 7.46
N HIS A 6 16.70 -22.48 7.96
CA HIS A 6 15.39 -21.85 8.13
C HIS A 6 14.61 -22.09 6.84
N SER A 7 13.61 -22.97 6.92
CA SER A 7 12.58 -23.15 5.93
C SER A 7 11.94 -21.78 5.71
N LEU A 8 12.46 -21.05 4.72
CA LEU A 8 11.79 -19.93 4.09
C LEU A 8 10.53 -20.54 3.49
N ARG A 9 9.48 -20.58 4.33
CA ARG A 9 8.16 -21.06 3.97
C ARG A 9 7.84 -20.41 2.62
N PRO A 10 7.56 -21.20 1.57
CA PRO A 10 7.53 -20.68 0.22
C PRO A 10 6.54 -19.52 0.17
N PHE A 11 7.01 -18.35 -0.29
CA PHE A 11 6.16 -17.22 -0.56
C PHE A 11 4.97 -17.72 -1.35
N LYS A 12 3.81 -17.81 -0.70
CA LYS A 12 2.58 -18.32 -1.29
C LYS A 12 2.16 -17.28 -2.33
N ASN A 13 2.68 -17.46 -3.54
CA ASN A 13 2.45 -16.68 -4.75
C ASN A 13 3.12 -15.27 -4.79
N PRO A 14 4.24 -15.09 -5.52
CA PRO A 14 4.85 -13.77 -5.74
C PRO A 14 4.01 -12.83 -6.62
N SER A 15 2.96 -13.34 -7.27
CA SER A 15 2.00 -12.58 -8.07
C SER A 15 0.96 -11.79 -7.25
N TYR A 16 1.11 -11.75 -5.92
CA TYR A 16 0.21 -11.02 -5.00
C TYR A 16 0.90 -9.83 -4.33
N ILE A 17 1.85 -9.18 -5.02
CA ILE A 17 2.34 -7.85 -4.60
C ILE A 17 1.24 -6.86 -4.97
N ASP A 18 0.54 -6.38 -3.95
CA ASP A 18 -0.67 -5.60 -4.13
C ASP A 18 -0.26 -4.12 -4.00
N TYR A 19 0.31 -3.58 -5.07
CA TYR A 19 0.80 -2.19 -5.14
C TYR A 19 -0.29 -1.13 -4.88
N LEU A 20 -1.56 -1.56 -4.80
CA LEU A 20 -2.74 -0.74 -4.57
C LEU A 20 -3.16 -0.72 -3.10
N VAL A 21 -2.20 -0.81 -2.17
CA VAL A 21 -2.49 -0.68 -0.72
C VAL A 21 -3.27 0.60 -0.45
N GLY A 22 -2.86 1.74 -1.04
CA GLY A 22 -3.48 3.08 -1.02
C GLY A 22 -4.81 3.28 -0.25
N TRP A 23 -5.85 3.77 -0.94
CA TRP A 23 -7.14 4.08 -0.31
C TRP A 23 -7.85 2.83 0.24
N ARG A 24 -7.63 1.67 -0.38
CA ARG A 24 -8.27 0.42 0.01
C ARG A 24 -7.83 -0.03 1.40
N TYR A 25 -6.58 0.18 1.77
CA TYR A 25 -6.05 -0.06 3.11
C TYR A 25 -6.65 0.89 4.14
N LEU A 26 -6.85 2.16 3.77
CA LEU A 26 -7.46 3.16 4.65
C LEU A 26 -8.95 2.90 4.91
N VAL A 27 -9.71 2.46 3.89
CA VAL A 27 -11.17 2.34 3.98
C VAL A 27 -11.63 0.93 4.38
N ASN A 28 -10.91 -0.13 3.96
CA ASN A 28 -11.36 -1.50 4.16
C ASN A 28 -10.61 -2.21 5.30
N LYS A 29 -11.29 -2.39 6.44
CA LYS A 29 -10.76 -3.08 7.63
C LYS A 29 -10.33 -4.52 7.35
N HIS A 30 -11.10 -5.27 6.56
CA HIS A 30 -10.78 -6.67 6.21
C HIS A 30 -9.56 -6.77 5.31
N TYR A 31 -9.39 -5.81 4.40
CA TYR A 31 -8.20 -5.72 3.55
C TYR A 31 -6.97 -5.40 4.38
N ARG A 32 -7.08 -4.47 5.34
CA ARG A 32 -6.00 -4.11 6.27
C ARG A 32 -5.49 -5.30 7.07
N MET A 33 -6.38 -6.10 7.66
CA MET A 33 -6.00 -7.32 8.40
C MET A 33 -5.30 -8.35 7.50
N ARG A 34 -5.78 -8.54 6.25
CA ARG A 34 -5.12 -9.43 5.28
C ARG A 34 -3.73 -8.96 4.88
N VAL A 35 -3.54 -7.65 4.67
CA VAL A 35 -2.24 -7.07 4.32
C VAL A 35 -1.27 -7.16 5.49
N HIS A 36 -1.73 -6.88 6.71
CA HIS A 36 -0.88 -6.95 7.91
C HIS A 36 -0.35 -8.37 8.18
N ASN A 37 -1.20 -9.38 8.06
CA ASN A 37 -0.76 -10.79 8.17
C ASN A 37 0.25 -11.16 7.09
N ARG A 38 0.14 -10.61 5.88
CA ARG A 38 1.06 -10.86 4.77
C ARG A 38 2.41 -10.18 4.97
N TRP A 39 2.41 -8.94 5.46
CA TRP A 39 3.64 -8.21 5.78
C TRP A 39 4.44 -8.87 6.90
N ALA A 40 3.79 -9.56 7.83
CA ALA A 40 4.47 -10.35 8.85
C ALA A 40 5.26 -11.54 8.27
N ASP A 41 4.78 -12.12 7.16
CA ASP A 41 5.41 -13.24 6.47
C ASP A 41 6.40 -12.78 5.36
N GLN A 42 6.44 -11.48 5.02
CA GLN A 42 7.25 -10.93 3.92
C GLN A 42 8.54 -10.23 4.37
N PRO A 43 9.59 -10.22 3.54
CA PRO A 43 10.79 -9.44 3.81
C PRO A 43 10.45 -7.95 3.90
N TRP A 44 11.05 -7.27 4.87
CA TRP A 44 10.77 -5.87 5.18
C TRP A 44 10.89 -4.92 3.98
N PHE A 45 11.76 -5.21 3.00
CA PHE A 45 11.94 -4.39 1.80
C PHE A 45 10.74 -4.45 0.84
N ILE A 46 10.06 -5.59 0.73
CA ILE A 46 8.86 -5.76 -0.12
C ILE A 46 7.71 -4.97 0.50
N SER A 47 7.44 -5.22 1.79
CA SER A 47 6.42 -4.51 2.56
C SER A 47 6.67 -2.99 2.56
N GLY A 48 7.92 -2.56 2.71
CA GLY A 48 8.30 -1.15 2.64
C GLY A 48 7.99 -0.50 1.29
N SER A 49 8.26 -1.21 0.18
CA SER A 49 7.92 -0.73 -1.17
C SER A 49 6.41 -0.62 -1.40
N GLU A 50 5.62 -1.59 -0.92
CA GLU A 50 4.15 -1.54 -1.00
C GLU A 50 3.57 -0.37 -0.18
N ILE A 51 4.13 -0.09 1.01
CA ILE A 51 3.74 1.06 1.84
C ILE A 51 4.07 2.37 1.13
N LEU A 52 5.28 2.51 0.58
CA LEU A 52 5.72 3.71 -0.13
C LEU A 52 4.83 4.01 -1.34
N VAL A 53 4.56 2.99 -2.17
CA VAL A 53 3.66 3.13 -3.32
C VAL A 53 2.23 3.42 -2.87
N GLY A 54 1.75 2.76 -1.81
CA GLY A 54 0.43 3.01 -1.23
C GLY A 54 0.25 4.45 -0.74
N ILE A 55 1.22 4.98 0.01
CA ILE A 55 1.22 6.36 0.50
C ILE A 55 1.29 7.35 -0.67
N GLY A 56 2.20 7.12 -1.62
CA GLY A 56 2.34 7.96 -2.82
C GLY A 56 1.04 8.05 -3.62
N THR A 57 0.34 6.92 -3.78
CA THR A 57 -0.95 6.87 -4.48
C THR A 57 -2.01 7.70 -3.77
N VAL A 58 -2.08 7.64 -2.43
CA VAL A 58 -3.03 8.44 -1.65
C VAL A 58 -2.68 9.93 -1.74
N LEU A 59 -1.42 10.30 -1.58
CA LEU A 59 -0.98 11.70 -1.63
C LEU A 59 -1.24 12.33 -3.00
N LEU A 60 -0.90 11.62 -4.09
CA LEU A 60 -1.16 12.12 -5.45
C LEU A 60 -2.65 12.27 -5.72
N SER A 61 -3.46 11.26 -5.37
CA SER A 61 -4.91 11.31 -5.51
C SER A 61 -5.55 12.46 -4.71
N THR A 62 -5.09 12.67 -3.48
CA THR A 62 -5.60 13.74 -2.60
C THR A 62 -5.16 15.12 -3.10
N GLY A 63 -3.91 15.26 -3.52
CA GLY A 63 -3.37 16.50 -4.06
C GLY A 63 -4.07 16.93 -5.35
N LEU A 64 -4.29 15.99 -6.28
CA LEU A 64 -5.05 16.26 -7.50
C LEU A 64 -6.50 16.68 -7.19
N GLY A 65 -7.15 16.00 -6.24
CA GLY A 65 -8.49 16.39 -5.78
C GLY A 65 -8.52 17.79 -5.16
N ALA A 66 -7.53 18.14 -4.35
CA ALA A 66 -7.41 19.46 -3.74
C ALA A 66 -7.19 20.57 -4.78
N ILE A 67 -6.32 20.34 -5.78
CA ILE A 67 -6.10 21.27 -6.88
C ILE A 67 -7.40 21.48 -7.68
N LEU A 68 -8.13 20.39 -7.98
CA LEU A 68 -9.38 20.47 -8.71
C LEU A 68 -10.45 21.26 -7.93
N LEU A 69 -10.60 20.98 -6.63
CA LEU A 69 -11.50 21.73 -5.75
C LEU A 69 -11.12 23.20 -5.66
N PHE A 70 -9.82 23.50 -5.59
CA PHE A 70 -9.33 24.88 -5.59
C PHE A 70 -9.69 25.62 -6.88
N VAL A 71 -9.52 24.99 -8.05
CA VAL A 71 -9.89 25.58 -9.34
C VAL A 71 -11.40 25.83 -9.43
N ILE A 72 -12.22 24.86 -9.00
CA ILE A 72 -13.68 25.03 -8.99
C ILE A 72 -14.08 26.19 -8.07
N TRP A 73 -13.47 26.26 -6.88
CA TRP A 73 -13.71 27.33 -5.94
C TRP A 73 -13.34 28.71 -6.51
N ASP A 74 -12.15 28.82 -7.13
CA ASP A 74 -11.68 30.07 -7.73
C ASP A 74 -12.55 30.51 -8.91
N VAL A 75 -13.15 29.58 -9.66
CA VAL A 75 -14.07 29.92 -10.78
C VAL A 75 -15.48 30.29 -10.31
N TRP A 76 -15.99 29.65 -9.25
CA TRP A 76 -17.38 29.85 -8.81
C TRP A 76 -17.57 31.03 -7.84
N PHE A 77 -16.55 31.35 -7.04
CA PHE A 77 -16.65 32.36 -5.97
C PHE A 77 -15.89 33.66 -6.27
N LYS A 78 -15.39 33.82 -7.49
CA LYS A 78 -14.65 34.98 -7.98
C LYS A 78 -15.31 35.51 -9.24
#